data_AF-A0AAC9YSG0-F1
#
_entry.id   AF-A0AAC9YSG0-F1
#
_cell.length_a   1.000
_cell.length_b   1.000
_cell.length_c   1.000
_cell.angle_alpha   90.00
_cell.angle_beta   90.00
_cell.angle_gamma   90.00
#
_symmetry.space_group_name_H-M   'P 1'
#
loop_
_entity.id
_entity.type
_entity.pdbx_description
1 polymer ?
#
loop_
_entity_poly.entity_id
_entity_poly.type
_entity_poly.pdbx_seq_one_letter_code
_entity_poly.pdbx_strand_id
1 'polypeptide(L)' 'MIHLASAINFLKLDNQEDGTVAGEGLSAVETFAYFFAAPTALFLLIAVITYALTGDRKKSKNSASAITSIE' A
#
# COMPACT_ATOMS: atom_id res chain seq x y z
N MET A 1 -19.12 -22.52 -42.72
CA MET A 1 -19.28 -22.90 -41.28
C MET A 1 -18.74 -21.83 -40.32
N ILE A 2 -17.92 -20.87 -40.77
CA ILE A 2 -17.26 -19.86 -39.90
C ILE A 2 -18.22 -18.76 -39.41
N HIS A 3 -19.26 -18.41 -40.18
CA HIS A 3 -20.20 -17.34 -39.84
C HIS A 3 -21.17 -17.67 -38.69
N LEU A 4 -21.49 -18.94 -38.48
CA LEU A 4 -22.38 -19.35 -37.39
C LEU A 4 -21.64 -19.35 -36.04
N ALA A 5 -20.35 -19.72 -36.05
CA ALA A 5 -19.50 -19.68 -34.87
C ALA A 5 -19.19 -18.24 -34.41
N SER A 6 -19.04 -17.28 -35.32
CA SER A 6 -18.84 -15.87 -34.96
C SER A 6 -20.09 -15.22 -34.35
N ALA A 7 -21.28 -15.60 -34.83
CA ALA A 7 -22.55 -15.11 -34.29
C ALA A 7 -22.80 -15.59 -32.84
N ILE A 8 -22.38 -16.82 -32.51
CA ILE A 8 -22.51 -17.38 -31.15
C ILE A 8 -21.57 -16.69 -30.16
N ASN A 9 -20.38 -16.29 -30.59
CA ASN A 9 -19.47 -15.52 -29.73
C ASN A 9 -19.99 -14.10 -29.49
N PHE A 10 -20.56 -13.44 -30.49
CA PHE A 10 -21.16 -12.11 -30.35
C PHE A 10 -22.30 -12.08 -29.32
N LEU A 11 -23.17 -13.10 -29.30
CA LEU A 11 -24.27 -13.24 -28.33
C LEU A 11 -23.80 -13.51 -26.88
N LYS A 12 -22.55 -13.95 -26.67
CA LYS A 12 -22.00 -14.16 -25.31
C LYS A 12 -21.44 -12.89 -24.66
N LEU A 13 -21.11 -11.88 -25.46
CA LEU A 13 -20.51 -10.62 -24.98
C LEU A 13 -21.55 -9.55 -24.60
N ASP A 14 -22.82 -9.68 -25.03
CA ASP A 14 -23.88 -8.68 -24.83
C ASP A 14 -24.44 -8.64 -23.39
N ASN A 15 -24.22 -9.69 -22.58
CA ASN A 15 -24.71 -9.79 -21.20
C ASN A 15 -23.59 -9.62 -20.15
N GLN A 16 -22.46 -9.04 -20.55
CA GLN A 16 -21.28 -8.85 -19.73
C GLN A 16 -21.24 -7.37 -19.31
N GLU A 17 -21.55 -7.08 -18.05
CA GLU A 17 -21.58 -5.71 -17.53
C GLU A 17 -20.19 -5.06 -17.58
N ASP A 18 -20.15 -3.74 -17.68
CA ASP A 18 -18.88 -2.99 -17.64
C ASP A 18 -18.11 -3.32 -16.35
N GLY A 19 -16.80 -3.56 -16.46
CA GLY A 19 -15.94 -3.99 -15.35
C GLY A 19 -15.96 -5.49 -15.00
N THR A 20 -16.75 -6.32 -15.68
CA THR A 20 -16.74 -7.78 -15.45
C THR A 20 -15.64 -8.53 -16.20
N VAL A 21 -14.95 -7.86 -17.13
CA VAL A 21 -13.70 -8.36 -17.75
C VAL A 21 -12.53 -7.83 -16.96
N ALA A 22 -11.82 -8.72 -16.26
CA ALA A 22 -10.53 -8.39 -15.70
C ALA A 22 -9.56 -8.03 -16.84
N GLY A 23 -8.97 -6.84 -16.77
CA GLY A 23 -7.89 -6.44 -17.69
C GLY A 23 -6.64 -7.29 -17.50
N GLU A 24 -5.61 -7.00 -18.29
CA GLU A 24 -4.32 -7.67 -18.15
C GLU A 24 -3.77 -7.47 -16.73
N GLY A 25 -3.30 -8.55 -16.12
CA GLY A 25 -2.73 -8.51 -14.79
C GLY A 25 -1.42 -7.72 -14.77
N LEU A 26 -1.12 -7.09 -13.63
CA LEU A 26 0.15 -6.41 -13.46
C LEU A 26 1.32 -7.39 -13.54
N SER A 27 2.45 -6.92 -14.06
CA SER A 27 3.69 -7.68 -13.99
C SER A 27 4.11 -7.92 -12.54
N ALA A 28 4.95 -8.94 -12.32
CA ALA A 28 5.47 -9.24 -10.97
C ALA A 28 6.21 -8.04 -10.35
N VAL A 29 6.92 -7.27 -11.19
CA VAL A 29 7.66 -6.07 -10.75
C VAL A 29 6.70 -4.96 -10.32
N GLU A 30 5.65 -4.70 -11.10
CA GLU A 30 4.65 -3.68 -10.74
C GLU A 30 3.87 -4.06 -9.49
N THR A 31 3.51 -5.34 -9.36
CA THR A 31 2.81 -5.84 -8.17
C THR A 31 3.70 -5.67 -6.93
N PHE A 32 4.96 -6.07 -7.00
CA PHE A 32 5.91 -5.84 -5.90
C PHE A 32 6.09 -4.34 -5.61
N ALA A 33 6.23 -3.51 -6.64
CA ALA A 33 6.43 -2.08 -6.50
C ALA A 33 5.23 -1.42 -5.80
N TYR A 34 4.00 -1.71 -6.22
CA TYR A 34 2.81 -1.06 -5.69
C TYR A 34 2.35 -1.60 -4.34
N PHE A 35 2.43 -2.90 -4.11
CA PHE A 35 1.86 -3.51 -2.91
C PHE A 35 2.87 -3.73 -1.80
N PHE A 36 4.17 -3.64 -2.07
CA PHE A 36 5.21 -3.81 -1.05
C PHE A 36 6.19 -2.64 -0.99
N ALA A 37 6.84 -2.31 -2.11
CA ALA A 37 7.91 -1.30 -2.11
C ALA A 37 7.38 0.10 -1.80
N ALA A 38 6.30 0.54 -2.46
CA ALA A 38 5.73 1.86 -2.26
C ALA A 38 5.19 2.07 -0.83
N PRO A 39 4.40 1.16 -0.23
CA PRO A 39 4.00 1.26 1.17
C PRO A 39 5.19 1.31 2.14
N THR A 40 6.21 0.48 1.92
CA THR A 40 7.41 0.43 2.77
C THR A 40 8.23 1.72 2.66
N ALA A 41 8.42 2.23 1.45
CA ALA A 41 9.13 3.47 1.21
C ALA A 41 8.42 4.67 1.86
N LEU A 42 7.08 4.73 1.77
CA LEU A 42 6.28 5.76 2.42
C LEU A 42 6.43 5.70 3.95
N PHE A 43 6.39 4.50 4.53
CA PHE A 43 6.60 4.30 5.96
C PHE A 43 8.00 4.78 6.39
N LEU A 44 9.05 4.37 5.67
CA LEU A 44 10.42 4.75 5.99
C LEU A 44 10.63 6.26 5.86
N LEU A 45 10.04 6.89 4.84
CA LEU A 45 10.08 8.34 4.67
C LEU A 45 9.48 9.05 5.89
N ILE A 46 8.28 8.63 6.32
CA ILE A 46 7.61 9.20 7.50
C ILE A 46 8.44 8.95 8.76
N ALA A 47 9.01 7.76 8.92
CA ALA A 47 9.84 7.41 10.07
C ALA A 47 11.08 8.31 10.17
N VAL A 48 11.78 8.53 9.04
CA VAL A 48 12.94 9.42 8.95
C VAL A 48 12.55 10.86 9.27
N ILE A 49 11.47 11.38 8.68
CA ILE A 49 10.96 12.73 8.96
C ILE A 49 10.64 12.87 10.45
N THR A 50 9.91 11.91 11.03
CA THR A 50 9.51 11.94 12.43
C THR A 50 10.72 11.89 13.36
N TYR A 51 11.69 11.04 13.05
CA TYR A 51 12.93 10.95 13.80
C TYR A 51 13.73 12.26 13.73
N ALA A 52 13.87 12.87 12.56
CA ALA A 52 14.57 14.14 12.41
C ALA A 52 13.88 15.28 13.18
N LEU A 53 12.55 15.30 13.22
CA LEU A 53 11.78 16.36 13.88
C LEU A 53 11.55 16.14 15.39
N THR A 54 11.62 14.89 15.87
CA THR A 54 11.27 14.52 17.26
C THR A 54 12.42 13.88 18.04
N GLY A 55 13.48 13.44 17.35
CA GLY A 55 14.60 12.67 17.93
C GLY A 55 15.40 13.42 18.99
N ASP A 56 15.43 14.75 18.94
CA ASP A 56 16.10 15.60 19.95
C ASP A 56 15.34 15.73 21.28
N ARG A 57 14.18 15.08 21.45
CA ARG A 57 13.47 15.04 22.74
C ARG A 57 14.20 14.28 23.85
N LYS A 58 15.44 13.83 23.63
CA LYS A 58 16.34 13.31 24.68
C LYS A 58 17.38 14.34 25.12
N LYS A 59 16.98 15.52 25.58
CA LYS A 59 17.82 16.34 26.48
C LYS A 59 17.07 17.31 27.40
N SER A 60 15.83 17.01 27.82
CA SER A 60 15.26 17.67 29.00
C SER A 60 15.38 16.75 30.21
N LYS A 61 16.53 16.90 30.87
CA LYS A 61 16.78 16.79 32.31
C LYS A 61 16.23 15.57 33.05
N ASN A 62 17.15 14.88 33.73
CA ASN A 62 17.01 14.56 35.16
C ASN A 62 15.66 14.98 35.77
N SER A 63 14.67 14.08 35.69
CA SER A 63 13.71 13.92 36.78
C SER A 63 13.97 12.54 37.39
N ALA A 64 15.23 12.33 37.77
CA ALA A 64 15.51 11.59 38.98
C ALA A 64 14.76 12.31 40.11
N SER A 65 13.98 11.55 40.88
CA SER A 65 13.30 11.98 42.11
C SER A 65 12.10 12.92 41.96
N ALA A 66 10.90 12.34 41.90
CA ALA A 66 9.70 13.01 42.42
C ALA A 66 8.75 12.06 43.19
N ILE A 67 9.04 10.75 43.28
CA ILE A 67 8.12 9.78 43.91
C ILE A 67 8.83 8.78 44.85
N THR A 68 10.16 8.81 45.01
CA THR A 68 10.88 7.76 45.79
C THR A 68 12.03 8.27 46.68
N SER A 69 11.95 9.46 47.26
CA SER A 69 12.77 9.81 48.43
C SER A 69 11.87 9.95 49.64
N ILE A 70 12.06 9.07 50.62
CA ILE A 70 11.51 9.16 51.97
C ILE A 70 12.73 9.45 52.86
N GLU A 71 12.73 10.62 53.52
CA GLU A 71 13.63 10.96 54.62
C GLU A 71 12.91 10.75 55.95
#